data_AF-A0A2G2WR20-F1
#
_entry.id   AF-A0A2G2WR20-F1
#
_cell.length_a   1.000
_cell.length_b   1.000
_cell.length_c   1.000
_cell.angle_alpha   90.00
_cell.angle_beta   90.00
_cell.angle_gamma   90.00
#
_symmetry.space_group_name_H-M   'P 1'
#
loop_
_entity.id
_entity.type
_entity.pdbx_description
1 polymer ?
#
loop_
_entity_poly.entity_id
_entity_poly.type
_entity_poly.pdbx_seq_one_letter_code
_entity_poly.pdbx_strand_id
1 'polypeptide(L)'
;MTRFKQRDHLMDIRTLLLIFLVLCPASPVQTVKKVELKIDASAKIAWTDANYICATIDWWPKEKCDYNQCPWGSASIINMDLSHPFLGNAIRAFKGLRLRLGGSLQDQVIYGVGNLRSPCHPFTKKKDGMFGFSEGCLRMQRWDELNNLFKKTGALVTFGLNALYGRRRSYRHVWEGNWDSRNALDFIKYTVAKGYQIHSWELGNELSGNGVGASVNAVQYGKDVIQLHNLLNQVYKNFRERPLLLAPGGFYDPGWFSKLLKVSGPGTVNGVTHHIYNLGPGSDAKLADKILNPDYLDRISNTFSSLTQTILRNGPWASAWVGESGGAYNSGGPNVSNAFVDSFWYLDQLGMAAKHHTKVYCRQTLIGGNYGLLDTETFVPNPDFYSALLWHRLMGTGVLDVKSSGSPHLRAYAHCTKDRAGVTLLVINLSTQIQYAVDIQPSDADTILQYGEQKNHKTKSLVHELKESVSWIGSRSSDVTLSREEYHLTPEGGNIKSRKVLLNGRLLQLTGKGNIPSLSPVLKNRKSPVSIEPLSIKFIVFPNFSSASCR
;
A
#
# COMPACT_ATOMS: atom_id res chain seq x y z
N MET A 1 -26.04 56.73 -56.38
CA MET A 1 -24.64 56.43 -56.04
C MET A 1 -24.34 57.02 -54.67
N THR A 2 -24.38 56.18 -53.64
CA THR A 2 -24.31 56.50 -52.21
C THR A 2 -22.86 56.54 -51.73
N ARG A 3 -22.47 57.64 -51.07
CA ARG A 3 -21.16 57.80 -50.40
C ARG A 3 -21.17 57.08 -49.04
N PHE A 4 -20.27 56.13 -48.83
CA PHE A 4 -19.96 55.59 -47.51
C PHE A 4 -19.01 56.52 -46.76
N LYS A 5 -19.35 56.83 -45.50
CA LYS A 5 -18.55 57.63 -44.56
C LYS A 5 -18.01 56.67 -43.49
N GLN A 6 -16.71 56.43 -43.50
CA GLN A 6 -16.01 55.61 -42.51
C GLN A 6 -15.83 56.45 -41.23
N ARG A 7 -16.23 55.90 -40.07
CA ARG A 7 -16.10 56.53 -38.75
C ARG A 7 -15.05 55.75 -37.97
N ASP A 8 -13.91 56.39 -37.71
CA ASP A 8 -12.85 55.84 -36.85
C ASP A 8 -13.27 55.93 -35.38
N HIS A 9 -13.27 54.80 -34.69
CA HIS A 9 -13.30 54.73 -33.22
C HIS A 9 -11.91 54.33 -32.74
N LEU A 10 -11.07 55.32 -32.42
CA LEU A 10 -9.88 55.11 -31.61
C LEU A 10 -10.34 54.83 -30.17
N MET A 11 -10.19 53.58 -29.72
CA MET A 11 -10.36 53.22 -28.31
C MET A 11 -9.18 53.79 -27.51
N ASP A 12 -9.49 54.61 -26.50
CA ASP A 12 -8.51 55.25 -25.61
C ASP A 12 -7.68 54.20 -24.87
N ILE A 13 -6.35 54.35 -24.90
CA ILE A 13 -5.36 53.46 -24.29
C ILE A 13 -5.61 53.30 -22.77
N ARG A 14 -6.21 54.31 -22.12
CA ARG A 14 -6.63 54.23 -20.71
C ARG A 14 -7.73 53.18 -20.48
N THR A 15 -8.64 53.01 -21.43
CA THR A 15 -9.74 52.03 -21.35
C THR A 15 -9.22 50.59 -21.55
N LEU A 16 -8.19 50.41 -22.39
CA LEU A 16 -7.50 49.13 -22.57
C LEU A 16 -6.70 48.70 -21.31
N LEU A 17 -6.06 49.64 -20.62
CA LEU A 17 -5.34 49.39 -19.36
C LEU A 17 -6.29 49.05 -18.19
N LEU A 18 -7.46 49.69 -18.12
CA LEU A 18 -8.50 49.36 -17.13
C LEU A 18 -9.13 47.99 -17.37
N ILE A 19 -9.33 47.58 -18.62
CA ILE A 19 -9.82 46.23 -18.97
C ILE A 19 -8.76 45.16 -18.65
N PHE A 20 -7.46 45.45 -18.84
CA PHE A 20 -6.37 44.53 -18.47
C PHE A 20 -6.22 44.35 -16.95
N LEU A 21 -6.50 45.37 -16.15
CA LEU A 21 -6.48 45.29 -14.69
C LEU A 21 -7.70 44.56 -14.10
N VAL A 22 -8.85 44.58 -14.79
CA VAL A 22 -10.09 43.89 -14.36
C VAL A 22 -10.13 42.42 -14.81
N LEU A 23 -9.33 42.05 -15.83
CA LEU A 23 -9.25 40.68 -16.36
C LEU A 23 -8.01 39.89 -15.90
N CYS A 24 -7.22 40.43 -14.98
CA CYS A 24 -6.16 39.64 -14.35
C CYS A 24 -6.84 38.69 -13.35
N PRO A 25 -6.91 37.36 -13.61
CA PRO A 25 -7.41 36.45 -12.59
C PRO A 25 -6.47 36.61 -11.41
N ALA A 26 -6.99 37.12 -10.29
CA ALA A 26 -6.27 37.15 -9.03
C ALA A 26 -5.71 35.74 -8.82
N SER A 27 -4.39 35.59 -8.87
CA SER A 27 -3.75 34.33 -8.53
C SER A 27 -4.29 33.98 -7.14
N PRO A 28 -4.85 32.77 -6.92
CA PRO A 28 -5.44 32.45 -5.64
C PRO A 28 -4.39 32.71 -4.57
N VAL A 29 -4.70 33.61 -3.63
CA VAL A 29 -3.77 34.01 -2.57
C VAL A 29 -3.47 32.77 -1.75
N GLN A 30 -2.32 32.15 -2.03
CA GLN A 30 -1.89 30.93 -1.37
C GLN A 30 -1.57 31.28 0.08
N THR A 31 -2.39 30.80 1.00
CA THR A 31 -2.26 31.13 2.42
C THR A 31 -1.16 30.26 3.02
N VAL A 32 -0.11 30.86 3.57
CA VAL A 32 0.96 30.13 4.27
C VAL A 32 0.64 30.06 5.75
N LYS A 33 0.53 28.84 6.31
CA LYS A 33 0.38 28.62 7.76
C LYS A 33 1.62 27.96 8.33
N LYS A 34 2.12 28.49 9.44
CA LYS A 34 3.20 27.88 10.20
C LYS A 34 2.64 26.77 11.09
N VAL A 35 3.28 25.61 11.09
CA VAL A 35 2.89 24.44 11.90
C VAL A 35 4.13 23.82 12.51
N GLU A 36 4.00 23.30 13.72
CA GLU A 36 5.04 22.53 14.40
C GLU A 36 4.68 21.05 14.37
N LEU A 37 5.63 20.20 13.96
CA LEU A 37 5.57 18.75 14.08
C LEU A 37 6.65 18.29 15.06
N LYS A 38 6.23 17.66 16.16
CA LYS A 38 7.12 17.07 17.16
C LYS A 38 7.21 15.57 16.95
N ILE A 39 8.40 15.07 16.64
CA ILE A 39 8.64 13.64 16.47
C ILE A 39 9.16 13.07 17.79
N ASP A 40 8.40 12.15 18.37
CA ASP A 40 8.85 11.40 19.53
C ASP A 40 9.69 10.20 19.08
N ALA A 41 11.01 10.36 19.19
CA ALA A 41 11.99 9.33 18.85
C ALA A 41 12.54 8.62 20.09
N SER A 42 11.95 8.84 21.28
CA SER A 42 12.37 8.22 22.54
C SER A 42 12.03 6.72 22.57
N ALA A 43 10.89 6.35 21.98
CA ALA A 43 10.38 4.99 21.93
C ALA A 43 9.64 4.71 20.61
N LYS A 44 9.59 3.43 20.23
CA LYS A 44 8.74 2.96 19.14
C LYS A 44 7.36 2.64 19.69
N ILE A 45 6.31 3.21 19.11
CA ILE A 45 4.92 2.97 19.53
C ILE A 45 4.34 1.70 18.91
N ALA A 46 4.87 1.27 17.76
CA ALA A 46 4.44 0.06 17.07
C ALA A 46 5.57 -0.47 16.16
N TRP A 47 5.31 -1.64 15.57
CA TRP A 47 6.26 -2.33 14.69
C TRP A 47 5.52 -2.91 13.49
N THR A 48 6.01 -2.67 12.28
CA THR A 48 5.54 -3.30 11.04
C THR A 48 6.48 -4.42 10.56
N ASP A 49 6.06 -5.22 9.59
CA ASP A 49 6.92 -6.18 8.89
C ASP A 49 7.94 -5.45 7.99
N ALA A 50 9.12 -6.04 7.76
CA ALA A 50 10.11 -5.48 6.84
C ALA A 50 9.58 -5.35 5.40
N ASN A 51 8.64 -6.21 5.03
CA ASN A 51 7.86 -6.20 3.80
C ASN A 51 6.42 -5.76 4.08
N TYR A 52 6.26 -4.66 4.82
CA TYR A 52 4.96 -4.07 5.17
C TYR A 52 4.06 -3.86 3.94
N ILE A 53 4.63 -3.39 2.84
CA ILE A 53 3.91 -3.19 1.58
C ILE A 53 3.68 -4.54 0.90
N CYS A 54 2.41 -4.81 0.63
CA CYS A 54 1.92 -5.97 -0.09
C CYS A 54 0.99 -5.53 -1.22
N ALA A 55 0.81 -6.37 -2.24
CA ALA A 55 -0.21 -6.20 -3.27
C ALA A 55 -0.95 -7.53 -3.49
N THR A 56 -2.20 -7.46 -3.94
CA THR A 56 -2.96 -8.67 -4.29
C THR A 56 -2.90 -8.96 -5.79
N ILE A 57 -3.18 -10.20 -6.18
CA ILE A 57 -3.50 -10.58 -7.55
C ILE A 57 -4.83 -11.35 -7.48
N ASP A 58 -5.81 -10.93 -8.27
CA ASP A 58 -7.19 -11.42 -8.17
C ASP A 58 -7.50 -12.55 -9.18
N TRP A 59 -8.59 -13.26 -8.95
CA TRP A 59 -9.17 -14.27 -9.84
C TRP A 59 -10.11 -13.70 -10.91
N TRP A 60 -10.56 -12.44 -10.77
CA TRP A 60 -11.55 -11.86 -11.69
C TRP A 60 -11.17 -11.97 -13.17
N PRO A 61 -12.01 -12.61 -14.01
CA PRO A 61 -11.78 -12.67 -15.44
C PRO A 61 -12.20 -11.37 -16.13
N LYS A 62 -11.86 -11.20 -17.41
CA LYS A 62 -12.20 -9.98 -18.20
C LYS A 62 -13.69 -9.67 -18.23
N GLU A 63 -14.51 -10.70 -18.05
CA GLU A 63 -15.97 -10.65 -17.99
C GLU A 63 -16.51 -9.97 -16.72
N LYS A 64 -15.68 -9.74 -15.70
CA LYS A 64 -16.06 -9.01 -14.49
C LYS A 64 -16.27 -7.54 -14.82
N CYS A 65 -17.51 -7.10 -14.65
CA CYS A 65 -17.89 -5.72 -14.86
C CYS A 65 -18.67 -5.18 -13.67
N ASP A 66 -18.46 -3.90 -13.36
CA ASP A 66 -19.24 -3.12 -12.40
C ASP A 66 -19.66 -1.83 -13.11
N TYR A 67 -20.90 -1.39 -12.92
CA TYR A 67 -21.36 -0.09 -13.42
C TYR A 67 -21.10 0.14 -14.92
N ASN A 68 -21.29 -0.91 -15.74
CA ASN A 68 -21.00 -0.93 -17.19
C ASN A 68 -19.52 -0.75 -17.57
N GLN A 69 -18.59 -1.00 -16.65
CA GLN A 69 -17.15 -0.98 -16.91
C GLN A 69 -16.54 -2.33 -16.55
N CYS A 70 -15.58 -2.80 -17.34
CA CYS A 70 -14.91 -4.09 -17.14
C CYS A 70 -13.38 -3.90 -16.99
N PRO A 71 -12.91 -3.24 -15.92
CA PRO A 71 -11.52 -2.77 -15.79
C PRO A 71 -10.49 -3.87 -15.47
N TRP A 72 -10.86 -5.14 -15.64
CA TRP A 72 -10.04 -6.29 -15.25
C TRP A 72 -9.18 -6.85 -16.40
N GLY A 73 -9.64 -6.74 -17.65
CA GLY A 73 -8.88 -7.23 -18.81
C GLY A 73 -8.27 -8.62 -18.58
N SER A 74 -6.99 -8.78 -18.94
CA SER A 74 -6.22 -10.00 -18.66
C SER A 74 -5.32 -9.81 -17.43
N ALA A 75 -5.89 -9.41 -16.29
CA ALA A 75 -5.14 -9.17 -15.05
C ALA A 75 -5.22 -10.30 -14.02
N SER A 76 -5.96 -11.38 -14.32
CA SER A 76 -6.22 -12.43 -13.33
C SER A 76 -5.02 -13.36 -13.11
N ILE A 77 -5.05 -14.07 -11.98
CA ILE A 77 -4.17 -15.21 -11.70
C ILE A 77 -4.13 -16.21 -12.88
N ILE A 78 -5.25 -16.39 -13.59
CA ILE A 78 -5.39 -17.40 -14.65
C ILE A 78 -4.79 -16.94 -15.99
N ASN A 79 -4.91 -15.67 -16.36
CA ASN A 79 -4.69 -15.22 -17.74
C ASN A 79 -3.74 -14.03 -17.92
N MET A 80 -3.19 -13.48 -16.84
CA MET A 80 -2.19 -12.41 -16.93
C MET A 80 -0.93 -12.84 -17.71
N ASP A 81 -0.41 -11.94 -18.55
CA ASP A 81 0.89 -12.12 -19.19
C ASP A 81 2.02 -12.01 -18.16
N LEU A 82 2.51 -13.17 -17.71
CA LEU A 82 3.59 -13.27 -16.73
C LEU A 82 4.98 -13.00 -17.35
N SER A 83 5.07 -12.95 -18.68
CA SER A 83 6.31 -12.67 -19.41
C SER A 83 6.54 -11.18 -19.61
N HIS A 84 5.52 -10.35 -19.41
CA HIS A 84 5.60 -8.91 -19.61
C HIS A 84 6.72 -8.29 -18.77
N PRO A 85 7.69 -7.58 -19.39
CA PRO A 85 8.88 -7.11 -18.68
C PRO A 85 8.54 -6.11 -17.56
N PHE A 86 7.50 -5.28 -17.75
CA PHE A 86 7.13 -4.27 -16.76
C PHE A 86 6.57 -4.90 -15.48
N LEU A 87 5.85 -6.02 -15.58
CA LEU A 87 5.36 -6.76 -14.41
C LEU A 87 6.53 -7.23 -13.55
N GLY A 88 7.49 -7.91 -14.17
CA GLY A 88 8.68 -8.41 -13.47
C GLY A 88 9.53 -7.28 -12.87
N ASN A 89 9.68 -6.16 -13.59
CA ASN A 89 10.41 -4.98 -13.10
C ASN A 89 9.70 -4.30 -11.93
N ALA A 90 8.38 -4.18 -12.00
CA ALA A 90 7.56 -3.61 -10.95
C ALA A 90 7.69 -4.40 -9.64
N ILE A 91 7.58 -5.72 -9.69
CA ILE A 91 7.72 -6.59 -8.51
C ILE A 91 9.15 -6.51 -7.94
N ARG A 92 10.18 -6.59 -8.80
CA ARG A 92 11.59 -6.50 -8.38
C ARG A 92 11.95 -5.16 -7.72
N ALA A 93 11.25 -4.08 -8.05
CA ALA A 93 11.54 -2.75 -7.50
C ALA A 93 11.45 -2.68 -5.98
N PHE A 94 10.66 -3.57 -5.37
CA PHE A 94 10.47 -3.73 -3.93
C PHE A 94 11.44 -4.74 -3.28
N LYS A 95 12.26 -5.47 -4.04
CA LYS A 95 13.23 -6.46 -3.49
C LYS A 95 12.62 -7.42 -2.44
N GLY A 96 11.40 -7.91 -2.68
CA GLY A 96 10.66 -8.71 -1.70
C GLY A 96 9.18 -8.37 -1.59
N LEU A 97 8.53 -7.89 -2.67
CA LEU A 97 7.10 -7.57 -2.63
C LEU A 97 6.29 -8.81 -2.23
N ARG A 98 5.44 -8.65 -1.22
CA ARG A 98 4.47 -9.67 -0.87
C ARG A 98 3.30 -9.63 -1.84
N LEU A 99 2.96 -10.78 -2.40
CA LEU A 99 1.86 -10.98 -3.33
C LEU A 99 0.81 -11.91 -2.72
N ARG A 100 -0.38 -11.39 -2.43
CA ARG A 100 -1.53 -12.18 -1.94
C ARG A 100 -2.43 -12.57 -3.12
N LEU A 101 -2.39 -13.85 -3.48
CA LEU A 101 -3.25 -14.42 -4.52
C LEU A 101 -4.58 -14.85 -3.88
N GLY A 102 -5.66 -14.18 -4.24
CA GLY A 102 -6.96 -14.35 -3.59
C GLY A 102 -8.06 -13.53 -4.26
N GLY A 103 -9.03 -13.05 -3.48
CA GLY A 103 -10.19 -12.30 -3.96
C GLY A 103 -11.46 -13.15 -4.05
N SER A 104 -12.57 -12.54 -4.43
CA SER A 104 -13.91 -13.13 -4.21
C SER A 104 -14.14 -14.49 -4.86
N LEU A 105 -13.51 -14.78 -6.02
CA LEU A 105 -13.68 -16.09 -6.68
C LEU A 105 -12.82 -17.21 -6.08
N GLN A 106 -11.94 -16.91 -5.11
CA GLN A 106 -11.06 -17.89 -4.45
C GLN A 106 -11.84 -19.10 -3.91
N ASP A 107 -13.01 -18.86 -3.33
CA ASP A 107 -13.87 -19.89 -2.74
C ASP A 107 -14.70 -20.68 -3.77
N GLN A 108 -14.43 -20.48 -5.06
CA GLN A 108 -14.98 -21.24 -6.18
C GLN A 108 -13.88 -21.88 -7.04
N VAL A 109 -12.62 -21.83 -6.58
CA VAL A 109 -11.47 -22.44 -7.28
C VAL A 109 -11.34 -23.92 -6.95
N ILE A 110 -11.18 -24.73 -7.98
CA ILE A 110 -10.71 -26.11 -7.92
C ILE A 110 -9.24 -26.14 -8.34
N TYR A 111 -8.38 -26.82 -7.60
CA TYR A 111 -6.98 -27.01 -7.99
C TYR A 111 -6.87 -28.22 -8.89
N GLY A 112 -6.39 -28.03 -10.12
CA GLY A 112 -6.32 -29.03 -11.18
C GLY A 112 -5.26 -30.12 -10.98
N VAL A 113 -5.27 -30.77 -9.82
CA VAL A 113 -4.28 -31.77 -9.38
C VAL A 113 -4.93 -32.86 -8.54
N GLY A 114 -4.27 -34.02 -8.50
CA GLY A 114 -4.80 -35.21 -7.82
C GLY A 114 -5.95 -35.85 -8.61
N ASN A 115 -6.82 -36.56 -7.90
CA ASN A 115 -7.96 -37.27 -8.49
C ASN A 115 -9.17 -36.33 -8.61
N LEU A 116 -9.13 -35.46 -9.62
CA LEU A 116 -10.24 -34.57 -9.96
C LEU A 116 -11.49 -35.37 -10.33
N ARG A 117 -12.62 -35.03 -9.72
CA ARG A 117 -13.93 -35.61 -10.05
C ARG A 117 -14.59 -34.96 -11.27
N SER A 118 -14.10 -33.79 -11.67
CA SER A 118 -14.67 -32.97 -12.75
C SER A 118 -13.56 -32.39 -13.61
N PRO A 119 -13.81 -32.12 -14.91
CA PRO A 119 -12.80 -31.51 -15.78
C PRO A 119 -12.44 -30.08 -15.35
N CYS A 120 -11.17 -29.70 -15.57
CA CYS A 120 -10.61 -28.42 -15.16
C CYS A 120 -10.91 -27.30 -16.16
N HIS A 121 -11.98 -26.53 -15.89
CA HIS A 121 -12.44 -25.41 -16.71
C HIS A 121 -12.13 -24.04 -16.09
N PRO A 122 -11.86 -23.00 -16.89
CA PRO A 122 -11.75 -21.63 -16.37
C PRO A 122 -13.11 -21.11 -15.89
N PHE A 123 -13.09 -20.02 -15.12
CA PHE A 123 -14.30 -19.29 -14.76
C PHE A 123 -15.07 -18.84 -16.00
N THR A 124 -16.39 -19.01 -15.99
CA THR A 124 -17.30 -18.47 -17.00
C THR A 124 -18.47 -17.75 -16.33
N LYS A 125 -19.09 -16.80 -17.04
CA LYS A 125 -20.31 -16.14 -16.53
C LYS A 125 -21.40 -17.18 -16.31
N LYS A 126 -22.01 -17.16 -15.13
CA LYS A 126 -23.13 -18.04 -14.75
C LYS A 126 -24.09 -17.25 -13.88
N LYS A 127 -25.29 -16.98 -14.39
CA LYS A 127 -26.30 -16.10 -13.77
C LYS A 127 -26.58 -16.45 -12.30
N ASP A 128 -26.74 -17.74 -12.01
CA ASP A 128 -27.06 -18.23 -10.67
C ASP A 128 -25.82 -18.70 -9.88
N GLY A 129 -24.62 -18.46 -10.42
CA GLY A 129 -23.36 -18.73 -9.75
C GLY A 129 -23.01 -17.66 -8.71
N MET A 130 -22.17 -17.99 -7.74
CA MET A 130 -21.76 -17.01 -6.73
C MET A 130 -20.95 -15.90 -7.41
N PHE A 131 -21.30 -14.65 -7.12
CA PHE A 131 -20.82 -13.47 -7.81
C PHE A 131 -21.08 -13.44 -9.34
N GLY A 132 -21.98 -14.28 -9.85
CA GLY A 132 -22.30 -14.36 -11.27
C GLY A 132 -21.32 -15.20 -12.10
N PHE A 133 -20.52 -16.07 -11.46
CA PHE A 133 -19.54 -16.93 -12.13
C PHE A 133 -19.69 -18.40 -11.75
N SER A 134 -19.22 -19.28 -12.64
CA SER A 134 -19.10 -20.71 -12.37
C SER A 134 -18.00 -20.99 -11.35
N GLU A 135 -17.88 -22.26 -10.93
CA GLU A 135 -16.59 -22.75 -10.43
C GLU A 135 -15.53 -22.58 -11.52
N GLY A 136 -14.30 -22.30 -11.10
CA GLY A 136 -13.14 -22.16 -11.97
C GLY A 136 -12.02 -23.07 -11.50
N CYS A 137 -11.04 -23.32 -12.37
CA CYS A 137 -9.96 -24.25 -12.07
C CYS A 137 -8.59 -23.63 -12.32
N LEU A 138 -7.70 -23.75 -11.33
CA LEU A 138 -6.27 -23.44 -11.48
C LEU A 138 -5.55 -24.67 -12.03
N ARG A 139 -5.12 -24.59 -13.29
CA ARG A 139 -4.27 -25.63 -13.91
C ARG A 139 -2.87 -25.58 -13.32
N MET A 140 -2.26 -26.75 -13.08
CA MET A 140 -0.91 -26.80 -12.48
C MET A 140 0.18 -26.20 -13.37
N GLN A 141 0.04 -26.28 -14.70
CA GLN A 141 0.95 -25.54 -15.61
C GLN A 141 0.93 -24.03 -15.30
N ARG A 142 -0.24 -23.44 -15.10
CA ARG A 142 -0.37 -22.03 -14.76
C ARG A 142 0.24 -21.72 -13.39
N TRP A 143 0.07 -22.63 -12.44
CA TRP A 143 0.71 -22.53 -11.13
C TRP A 143 2.25 -22.57 -11.22
N ASP A 144 2.80 -23.43 -12.08
CA ASP A 144 4.23 -23.50 -12.34
C ASP A 144 4.76 -22.18 -12.95
N GLU A 145 4.03 -21.60 -13.91
CA GLU A 145 4.37 -20.30 -14.53
C GLU A 145 4.40 -19.16 -13.50
N LEU A 146 3.40 -19.09 -12.62
CA LEU A 146 3.34 -18.12 -11.52
C LEU A 146 4.55 -18.25 -10.59
N ASN A 147 4.89 -19.48 -10.19
CA ASN A 147 6.04 -19.72 -9.33
C ASN A 147 7.38 -19.39 -10.01
N ASN A 148 7.48 -19.58 -11.32
CA ASN A 148 8.65 -19.12 -12.07
C ASN A 148 8.79 -17.59 -12.03
N LEU A 149 7.69 -16.84 -12.15
CA LEU A 149 7.69 -15.39 -11.96
C LEU A 149 8.11 -15.01 -10.53
N PHE A 150 7.53 -15.65 -9.51
CA PHE A 150 7.83 -15.34 -8.10
C PHE A 150 9.29 -15.58 -7.78
N LYS A 151 9.84 -16.73 -8.19
CA LYS A 151 11.27 -17.05 -8.04
C LYS A 151 12.16 -16.03 -8.77
N LYS A 152 11.82 -15.66 -10.00
CA LYS A 152 12.59 -14.69 -10.82
C LYS A 152 12.57 -13.27 -10.24
N THR A 153 11.54 -12.93 -9.48
CA THR A 153 11.34 -11.58 -8.94
C THR A 153 11.68 -11.45 -7.45
N GLY A 154 11.83 -12.57 -6.74
CA GLY A 154 12.00 -12.61 -5.29
C GLY A 154 10.72 -12.27 -4.52
N ALA A 155 9.55 -12.47 -5.13
CA ALA A 155 8.27 -12.16 -4.48
C ALA A 155 7.99 -13.12 -3.31
N LEU A 156 7.38 -12.59 -2.24
CA LEU A 156 6.91 -13.39 -1.11
C LEU A 156 5.44 -13.76 -1.35
N VAL A 157 5.15 -15.05 -1.45
CA VAL A 157 3.80 -15.50 -1.87
C VAL A 157 2.92 -15.78 -0.66
N THR A 158 1.75 -15.14 -0.64
CA THR A 158 0.60 -15.55 0.16
C THR A 158 -0.45 -16.13 -0.78
N PHE A 159 -0.91 -17.36 -0.53
CA PHE A 159 -1.95 -17.99 -1.37
C PHE A 159 -3.21 -18.30 -0.56
N GLY A 160 -4.34 -17.80 -1.02
CA GLY A 160 -5.65 -18.06 -0.44
C GLY A 160 -6.29 -19.34 -0.98
N LEU A 161 -6.68 -20.22 -0.05
CA LEU A 161 -7.30 -21.51 -0.32
C LEU A 161 -8.82 -21.40 -0.40
N ASN A 162 -9.46 -22.27 -1.18
CA ASN A 162 -10.92 -22.38 -1.23
C ASN A 162 -11.46 -23.02 0.06
N ALA A 163 -12.16 -22.24 0.89
CA ALA A 163 -12.76 -22.68 2.15
C ALA A 163 -14.19 -23.22 2.00
N LEU A 164 -14.80 -23.07 0.82
CA LEU A 164 -16.15 -23.58 0.52
C LEU A 164 -16.16 -24.96 -0.14
N TYR A 165 -15.01 -25.51 -0.51
CA TYR A 165 -14.93 -26.83 -1.10
C TYR A 165 -15.54 -27.91 -0.19
N GLY A 166 -16.51 -28.67 -0.73
CA GLY A 166 -17.25 -29.72 -0.02
C GLY A 166 -18.42 -29.23 0.85
N ARG A 167 -18.57 -27.93 1.05
CA ARG A 167 -19.70 -27.34 1.80
C ARG A 167 -20.97 -27.30 0.95
N ARG A 168 -22.10 -27.11 1.63
CA ARG A 168 -23.39 -26.86 0.98
C ARG A 168 -23.96 -25.54 1.43
N ARG A 169 -24.56 -24.82 0.49
CA ARG A 169 -25.34 -23.61 0.77
C ARG A 169 -26.65 -24.02 1.41
N SER A 170 -26.87 -23.66 2.68
CA SER A 170 -28.10 -23.99 3.41
C SER A 170 -29.19 -22.95 3.14
N TYR A 171 -28.89 -21.67 3.41
CA TYR A 171 -29.82 -20.56 3.20
C TYR A 171 -29.09 -19.28 2.77
N ARG A 172 -29.60 -18.61 1.71
CA ARG A 172 -29.02 -17.39 1.12
C ARG A 172 -27.52 -17.52 0.85
N HIS A 173 -26.68 -16.89 1.66
CA HIS A 173 -25.22 -16.89 1.56
C HIS A 173 -24.57 -17.71 2.68
N VAL A 174 -25.31 -18.43 3.52
CA VAL A 174 -24.74 -19.25 4.60
C VAL A 174 -24.32 -20.62 4.06
N TRP A 175 -23.09 -21.02 4.37
CA TRP A 175 -22.50 -22.29 3.97
C TRP A 175 -22.19 -23.17 5.19
N GLU A 176 -22.69 -24.40 5.14
CA GLU A 176 -22.62 -25.38 6.23
C GLU A 176 -21.88 -26.66 5.81
N GLY A 177 -21.56 -27.48 6.81
CA GLY A 177 -20.77 -28.69 6.67
C GLY A 177 -19.31 -28.49 7.06
N ASN A 178 -18.53 -29.57 6.97
CA ASN A 178 -17.09 -29.53 7.19
C ASN A 178 -16.38 -29.14 5.90
N TRP A 179 -15.24 -28.45 6.03
CA TRP A 179 -14.38 -28.19 4.88
C TRP A 179 -13.72 -29.48 4.39
N ASP A 180 -13.84 -29.78 3.10
CA ASP A 180 -13.16 -30.92 2.48
C ASP A 180 -11.76 -30.50 2.04
N SER A 181 -10.78 -30.79 2.89
CA SER A 181 -9.38 -30.40 2.65
C SER A 181 -8.68 -31.18 1.53
N ARG A 182 -9.27 -32.21 0.91
CA ARG A 182 -8.56 -33.10 -0.03
C ARG A 182 -7.97 -32.38 -1.24
N ASN A 183 -8.75 -31.49 -1.87
CA ASN A 183 -8.25 -30.77 -3.05
C ASN A 183 -7.14 -29.77 -2.67
N ALA A 184 -7.26 -29.09 -1.53
CA ALA A 184 -6.21 -28.23 -1.01
C ALA A 184 -4.95 -29.02 -0.59
N LEU A 185 -5.11 -30.22 0.00
CA LEU A 185 -4.00 -31.11 0.35
C LEU A 185 -3.19 -31.51 -0.88
N ASP A 186 -3.86 -31.93 -1.95
CA ASP A 186 -3.20 -32.33 -3.20
C ASP A 186 -2.46 -31.13 -3.82
N PHE A 187 -3.05 -29.93 -3.77
CA PHE A 187 -2.41 -28.70 -4.22
C PHE A 187 -1.17 -28.29 -3.41
N ILE A 188 -1.26 -28.35 -2.08
CA ILE A 188 -0.13 -28.05 -1.19
C ILE A 188 0.99 -29.08 -1.40
N LYS A 189 0.66 -30.37 -1.50
CA LYS A 189 1.63 -31.43 -1.80
C LYS A 189 2.32 -31.23 -3.14
N TYR A 190 1.58 -30.88 -4.19
CA TYR A 190 2.15 -30.57 -5.50
C TYR A 190 3.13 -29.40 -5.40
N THR A 191 2.71 -28.31 -4.73
CA THR A 191 3.54 -27.12 -4.51
C THR A 191 4.86 -27.46 -3.80
N VAL A 192 4.78 -28.25 -2.73
CA VAL A 192 5.94 -28.71 -1.97
C VAL A 192 6.84 -29.64 -2.80
N ALA A 193 6.25 -30.60 -3.53
CA ALA A 193 7.00 -31.54 -4.36
C ALA A 193 7.77 -30.85 -5.50
N LYS A 194 7.25 -29.72 -6.01
CA LYS A 194 7.91 -28.89 -7.02
C LYS A 194 8.99 -27.97 -6.43
N GLY A 195 9.14 -27.94 -5.11
CA GLY A 195 10.08 -27.06 -4.41
C GLY A 195 9.68 -25.59 -4.41
N TYR A 196 8.40 -25.30 -4.66
CA TYR A 196 7.88 -23.94 -4.67
C TYR A 196 7.76 -23.38 -3.24
N GLN A 197 8.18 -22.13 -3.09
CA GLN A 197 8.26 -21.44 -1.80
C GLN A 197 7.00 -20.62 -1.60
N ILE A 198 6.22 -20.96 -0.58
CA ILE A 198 5.05 -20.20 -0.14
C ILE A 198 5.35 -19.65 1.24
N HIS A 199 5.24 -18.33 1.38
CA HIS A 199 5.49 -17.68 2.66
C HIS A 199 4.30 -17.85 3.60
N SER A 200 3.08 -17.84 3.06
CA SER A 200 1.88 -18.02 3.87
C SER A 200 0.69 -18.57 3.10
N TRP A 201 -0.14 -19.34 3.81
CA TRP A 201 -1.43 -19.82 3.33
C TRP A 201 -2.55 -19.07 4.05
N GLU A 202 -3.61 -18.71 3.33
CA GLU A 202 -4.83 -18.13 3.88
C GLU A 202 -6.02 -19.05 3.58
N LEU A 203 -7.04 -19.12 4.43
CA LEU A 203 -8.22 -19.97 4.21
C LEU A 203 -9.46 -19.13 3.90
N GLY A 204 -9.93 -19.17 2.66
CA GLY A 204 -11.15 -18.47 2.23
C GLY A 204 -11.02 -16.96 2.07
N ASN A 205 -12.08 -16.34 1.57
CA ASN A 205 -12.16 -14.91 1.30
C ASN A 205 -13.56 -14.36 1.67
N GLU A 206 -13.60 -13.41 2.59
CA GLU A 206 -14.80 -12.65 2.99
C GLU A 206 -15.96 -13.52 3.50
N LEU A 207 -15.62 -14.58 4.24
CA LEU A 207 -16.57 -15.50 4.87
C LEU A 207 -16.95 -15.12 6.31
N SER A 208 -16.30 -14.08 6.87
CA SER A 208 -16.49 -13.62 8.24
C SER A 208 -17.74 -12.77 8.42
N GLY A 209 -18.32 -12.81 9.63
CA GLY A 209 -19.54 -12.06 9.97
C GLY A 209 -20.71 -12.47 9.07
N ASN A 210 -21.30 -11.48 8.41
CA ASN A 210 -22.38 -11.70 7.44
C ASN A 210 -21.86 -12.13 6.04
N GLY A 211 -20.56 -12.06 5.79
CA GLY A 211 -19.97 -12.34 4.49
C GLY A 211 -20.41 -11.37 3.38
N VAL A 212 -19.82 -11.53 2.19
CA VAL A 212 -20.20 -10.74 1.00
C VAL A 212 -21.02 -11.58 0.02
N GLY A 213 -20.49 -12.69 -0.47
CA GLY A 213 -21.22 -13.67 -1.28
C GLY A 213 -21.50 -14.99 -0.55
N ALA A 214 -20.72 -15.27 0.49
CA ALA A 214 -20.80 -16.46 1.32
C ALA A 214 -20.40 -16.13 2.76
N SER A 215 -20.92 -16.87 3.74
CA SER A 215 -20.50 -16.81 5.13
C SER A 215 -20.38 -18.20 5.74
N VAL A 216 -19.46 -18.34 6.67
CA VAL A 216 -19.26 -19.55 7.47
C VAL A 216 -19.27 -19.17 8.95
N ASN A 217 -19.97 -19.97 9.75
CA ASN A 217 -20.01 -19.75 11.20
C ASN A 217 -18.58 -19.79 11.80
N ALA A 218 -18.25 -18.81 12.66
CA ALA A 218 -16.92 -18.67 13.24
C ALA A 218 -16.40 -19.94 13.97
N VAL A 219 -17.29 -20.72 14.60
CA VAL A 219 -16.92 -21.97 15.27
C VAL A 219 -16.50 -23.02 14.26
N GLN A 220 -17.29 -23.20 13.20
CA GLN A 220 -16.96 -24.16 12.17
C GLN A 220 -15.68 -23.73 11.44
N TYR A 221 -15.60 -22.47 11.04
CA TYR A 221 -14.43 -21.91 10.39
C TYR A 221 -13.16 -22.08 11.25
N GLY A 222 -13.24 -21.83 12.56
CA GLY A 222 -12.13 -22.08 13.48
C GLY A 222 -11.66 -23.54 13.52
N LYS A 223 -12.57 -24.51 13.42
CA LYS A 223 -12.23 -25.94 13.29
C LYS A 223 -11.53 -26.25 11.97
N ASP A 224 -11.97 -25.63 10.88
CA ASP A 224 -11.35 -25.82 9.56
C ASP A 224 -9.93 -25.24 9.52
N VAL A 225 -9.71 -24.09 10.18
CA VAL A 225 -8.37 -23.49 10.34
C VAL A 225 -7.45 -24.41 11.15
N ILE A 226 -7.95 -25.07 12.22
CA ILE A 226 -7.18 -26.11 12.94
C ILE A 226 -6.83 -27.27 12.01
N GLN A 227 -7.79 -27.74 11.21
CA GLN A 227 -7.56 -28.80 10.24
C GLN A 227 -6.45 -28.42 9.24
N LEU A 228 -6.48 -27.20 8.71
CA LEU A 228 -5.43 -26.69 7.82
C LEU A 228 -4.08 -26.58 8.54
N HIS A 229 -4.04 -26.07 9.77
CA HIS A 229 -2.81 -25.99 10.57
C HIS A 229 -2.15 -27.38 10.73
N ASN A 230 -2.94 -28.39 11.09
CA ASN A 230 -2.44 -29.77 11.23
C ASN A 230 -1.93 -30.35 9.90
N LEU A 231 -2.64 -30.07 8.81
CA LEU A 231 -2.23 -30.47 7.47
C LEU A 231 -0.88 -29.83 7.09
N LEU A 232 -0.72 -28.52 7.30
CA LEU A 232 0.53 -27.82 7.05
C LEU A 232 1.68 -28.39 7.90
N ASN A 233 1.44 -28.65 9.19
CA ASN A 233 2.44 -29.29 10.05
C ASN A 233 2.87 -30.67 9.54
N GLN A 234 1.94 -31.44 8.98
CA GLN A 234 2.24 -32.75 8.42
C GLN A 234 3.03 -32.66 7.12
N VAL A 235 2.61 -31.81 6.17
CA VAL A 235 3.25 -31.69 4.85
C VAL A 235 4.62 -31.03 4.96
N TYR A 236 4.77 -30.02 5.82
CA TYR A 236 6.03 -29.29 6.01
C TYR A 236 6.89 -29.84 7.17
N LYS A 237 6.62 -31.05 7.68
CA LYS A 237 7.30 -31.60 8.87
C LYS A 237 8.84 -31.65 8.75
N ASN A 238 9.35 -31.87 7.54
CA ASN A 238 10.79 -32.00 7.25
C ASN A 238 11.41 -30.70 6.72
N PHE A 239 10.64 -29.61 6.62
CA PHE A 239 11.13 -28.32 6.16
C PHE A 239 11.58 -27.48 7.36
N ARG A 240 12.71 -26.80 7.20
CA ARG A 240 13.28 -25.93 8.25
C ARG A 240 12.33 -24.78 8.58
N GLU A 241 11.77 -24.17 7.54
CA GLU A 241 10.81 -23.07 7.67
C GLU A 241 9.44 -23.55 7.21
N ARG A 242 8.42 -23.21 8.01
CA ARG A 242 7.02 -23.52 7.68
C ARG A 242 6.32 -22.23 7.25
N PRO A 243 5.40 -22.30 6.28
CA PRO A 243 4.59 -21.16 5.90
C PRO A 243 3.71 -20.71 7.08
N LEU A 244 3.47 -19.40 7.18
CA LEU A 244 2.50 -18.88 8.15
C LEU A 244 1.06 -19.24 7.71
N LEU A 245 0.17 -19.39 8.69
CA LEU A 245 -1.27 -19.52 8.46
C LEU A 245 -1.99 -18.20 8.79
N LEU A 246 -2.69 -17.66 7.80
CA LEU A 246 -3.47 -16.43 7.88
C LEU A 246 -4.98 -16.71 7.81
N ALA A 247 -5.76 -15.90 8.50
CA ALA A 247 -7.22 -15.97 8.50
C ALA A 247 -7.83 -14.70 9.12
N PRO A 248 -9.10 -14.33 8.83
CA PRO A 248 -10.01 -15.01 7.92
C PRO A 248 -10.06 -14.43 6.49
N GLY A 249 -9.28 -13.40 6.17
CA GLY A 249 -9.34 -12.74 4.87
C GLY A 249 -10.71 -12.10 4.60
N GLY A 250 -11.29 -11.41 5.60
CA GLY A 250 -12.64 -10.82 5.48
C GLY A 250 -12.83 -9.53 6.27
N PHE A 251 -14.02 -8.95 6.25
CA PHE A 251 -14.30 -7.72 7.01
C PHE A 251 -14.32 -7.99 8.51
N TYR A 252 -13.75 -7.04 9.27
CA TYR A 252 -13.65 -7.16 10.73
C TYR A 252 -15.04 -7.15 11.38
N ASP A 253 -15.35 -8.24 12.08
CA ASP A 253 -16.49 -8.37 12.98
C ASP A 253 -15.96 -8.78 14.36
N PRO A 254 -16.13 -7.97 15.43
CA PRO A 254 -15.52 -8.23 16.73
C PRO A 254 -15.89 -9.59 17.33
N GLY A 255 -17.16 -10.00 17.22
CA GLY A 255 -17.65 -11.24 17.79
C GLY A 255 -17.12 -12.46 17.05
N TRP A 256 -17.16 -12.41 15.72
CA TRP A 256 -16.69 -13.46 14.83
C TRP A 256 -15.18 -13.64 14.97
N PHE A 257 -14.40 -12.55 14.95
CA PHE A 257 -12.93 -12.61 15.07
C PHE A 257 -12.49 -13.10 16.45
N SER A 258 -13.13 -12.62 17.52
CA SER A 258 -12.89 -13.14 18.88
C SER A 258 -13.19 -14.64 18.95
N LYS A 259 -14.29 -15.08 18.34
CA LYS A 259 -14.67 -16.50 18.33
C LYS A 259 -13.69 -17.36 17.53
N LEU A 260 -13.22 -16.89 16.37
CA LEU A 260 -12.17 -17.56 15.60
C LEU A 260 -10.93 -17.81 16.46
N LEU A 261 -10.40 -16.76 17.10
CA LEU A 261 -9.18 -16.88 17.90
C LEU A 261 -9.35 -17.82 19.10
N LYS A 262 -10.50 -17.75 19.79
CA LYS A 262 -10.82 -18.66 20.91
C LYS A 262 -10.94 -20.11 20.48
N VAL A 263 -11.55 -20.38 19.31
CA VAL A 263 -11.76 -21.74 18.82
C VAL A 263 -10.47 -22.32 18.25
N SER A 264 -9.74 -21.55 17.45
CA SER A 264 -8.49 -22.00 16.81
C SER A 264 -7.34 -22.18 17.81
N GLY A 265 -7.30 -21.37 18.87
CA GLY A 265 -6.35 -21.50 19.96
C GLY A 265 -4.90 -21.07 19.62
N PRO A 266 -4.01 -21.13 20.62
CA PRO A 266 -2.64 -20.62 20.52
C PRO A 266 -1.82 -21.24 19.39
N GLY A 267 -1.13 -20.39 18.62
CA GLY A 267 -0.18 -20.82 17.59
C GLY A 267 -0.79 -21.32 16.28
N THR A 268 -2.12 -21.42 16.20
CA THR A 268 -2.81 -21.90 14.99
C THR A 268 -2.80 -20.84 13.88
N VAL A 269 -3.30 -19.63 14.17
CA VAL A 269 -3.30 -18.48 13.24
C VAL A 269 -2.15 -17.55 13.59
N ASN A 270 -1.25 -17.30 12.64
CA ASN A 270 -0.12 -16.39 12.81
C ASN A 270 -0.48 -14.93 12.49
N GLY A 271 -1.33 -14.71 11.49
CA GLY A 271 -1.78 -13.39 11.08
C GLY A 271 -3.30 -13.33 10.97
N VAL A 272 -3.90 -12.38 11.67
CA VAL A 272 -5.33 -12.09 11.60
C VAL A 272 -5.56 -11.07 10.48
N THR A 273 -6.04 -11.55 9.34
CA THR A 273 -6.23 -10.74 8.13
C THR A 273 -7.63 -10.13 8.06
N HIS A 274 -7.71 -8.81 7.82
CA HIS A 274 -8.98 -8.15 7.53
C HIS A 274 -8.94 -7.33 6.23
N HIS A 275 -10.11 -7.05 5.67
CA HIS A 275 -10.28 -6.29 4.43
C HIS A 275 -10.76 -4.86 4.69
N ILE A 276 -10.36 -3.91 3.83
CA ILE A 276 -10.72 -2.49 3.96
C ILE A 276 -11.16 -1.90 2.62
N TYR A 277 -12.42 -1.48 2.56
CA TYR A 277 -13.01 -0.67 1.49
C TYR A 277 -13.86 0.45 2.09
N ASN A 278 -13.20 1.45 2.64
CA ASN A 278 -13.81 2.48 3.49
C ASN A 278 -14.22 3.76 2.75
N LEU A 279 -14.05 3.85 1.41
CA LEU A 279 -14.47 5.02 0.62
C LEU A 279 -15.87 4.88 0.00
N GLY A 280 -16.40 3.66 -0.08
CA GLY A 280 -17.69 3.36 -0.72
C GLY A 280 -17.54 2.66 -2.09
N PRO A 281 -18.60 2.65 -2.92
CA PRO A 281 -18.56 2.00 -4.22
C PRO A 281 -17.70 2.79 -5.22
N GLY A 282 -17.08 2.09 -6.18
CA GLY A 282 -16.34 2.71 -7.28
C GLY A 282 -17.18 3.68 -8.14
N SER A 283 -18.51 3.56 -8.13
CA SER A 283 -19.41 4.48 -8.82
C SER A 283 -19.69 5.79 -8.08
N ASP A 284 -19.22 5.97 -6.85
CA ASP A 284 -19.53 7.15 -6.06
C ASP A 284 -18.82 8.40 -6.63
N ALA A 285 -19.60 9.40 -7.03
CA ALA A 285 -19.07 10.66 -7.56
C ALA A 285 -18.28 11.47 -6.53
N LYS A 286 -18.45 11.19 -5.23
CA LYS A 286 -17.81 11.90 -4.10
C LYS A 286 -16.54 11.22 -3.59
N LEU A 287 -15.98 10.23 -4.30
CA LEU A 287 -14.76 9.55 -3.86
C LEU A 287 -13.62 10.53 -3.56
N ALA A 288 -13.34 11.47 -4.47
CA ALA A 288 -12.29 12.48 -4.26
C ALA A 288 -12.56 13.37 -3.03
N ASP A 289 -13.81 13.80 -2.83
CA ASP A 289 -14.19 14.62 -1.68
C ASP A 289 -13.99 13.87 -0.36
N LYS A 290 -14.30 12.57 -0.33
CA LYS A 290 -14.07 11.71 0.83
C LYS A 290 -12.59 11.51 1.12
N ILE A 291 -11.77 11.34 0.08
CA ILE A 291 -10.31 11.20 0.22
C ILE A 291 -9.68 12.47 0.78
N LEU A 292 -10.17 13.66 0.40
CA LEU A 292 -9.65 14.94 0.89
C LEU A 292 -10.27 15.38 2.23
N ASN A 293 -11.18 14.60 2.80
CA ASN A 293 -11.83 14.92 4.07
C ASN A 293 -11.18 14.15 5.24
N PRO A 294 -10.43 14.83 6.13
CA PRO A 294 -9.74 14.17 7.24
C PRO A 294 -10.70 13.47 8.23
N ASP A 295 -11.88 14.06 8.49
CA ASP A 295 -12.88 13.47 9.39
C ASP A 295 -13.48 12.18 8.81
N TYR A 296 -13.47 12.05 7.48
CA TYR A 296 -13.88 10.82 6.81
C TYR A 296 -12.78 9.76 6.90
N LEU A 297 -11.52 10.15 6.65
CA LEU A 297 -10.37 9.24 6.72
C LEU A 297 -10.16 8.66 8.12
N ASP A 298 -10.37 9.46 9.18
CA ASP A 298 -10.11 9.06 10.58
C ASP A 298 -11.03 7.93 11.07
N ARG A 299 -12.18 7.71 10.42
CA ARG A 299 -13.19 6.73 10.84
C ARG A 299 -12.64 5.30 10.95
N ILE A 300 -11.70 4.93 10.09
CA ILE A 300 -11.11 3.58 10.05
C ILE A 300 -10.15 3.30 11.22
N SER A 301 -9.63 4.34 11.88
CA SER A 301 -8.70 4.20 13.01
C SER A 301 -9.30 3.35 14.13
N ASN A 302 -10.61 3.47 14.36
CA ASN A 302 -11.34 2.65 15.33
C ASN A 302 -11.32 1.16 14.98
N THR A 303 -11.39 0.80 13.68
CA THR A 303 -11.31 -0.59 13.24
C THR A 303 -9.93 -1.18 13.52
N PHE A 304 -8.85 -0.44 13.22
CA PHE A 304 -7.49 -0.89 13.51
C PHE A 304 -7.23 -1.06 15.01
N SER A 305 -7.65 -0.08 15.82
CA SER A 305 -7.56 -0.15 17.28
C SER A 305 -8.36 -1.33 17.85
N SER A 306 -9.60 -1.51 17.38
CA SER A 306 -10.48 -2.60 17.85
C SER A 306 -9.92 -3.98 17.50
N LEU A 307 -9.39 -4.16 16.28
CA LEU A 307 -8.76 -5.41 15.89
C LEU A 307 -7.53 -5.70 16.76
N THR A 308 -6.69 -4.69 17.00
CA THR A 308 -5.54 -4.81 17.90
C THR A 308 -5.95 -5.27 19.29
N GLN A 309 -6.99 -4.66 19.87
CA GLN A 309 -7.52 -5.05 21.18
C GLN A 309 -8.11 -6.47 21.16
N THR A 310 -8.79 -6.86 20.09
CA THR A 310 -9.31 -8.23 19.94
C THR A 310 -8.18 -9.26 19.91
N ILE A 311 -7.08 -8.99 19.21
CA ILE A 311 -5.91 -9.85 19.16
C ILE A 311 -5.23 -9.90 20.53
N LEU A 312 -4.98 -8.76 21.18
CA LEU A 312 -4.37 -8.72 22.51
C LEU A 312 -5.14 -9.55 23.55
N ARG A 313 -6.48 -9.54 23.49
CA ARG A 313 -7.33 -10.27 24.45
C ARG A 313 -7.51 -11.75 24.13
N ASN A 314 -7.58 -12.12 22.85
CA ASN A 314 -8.04 -13.45 22.43
C ASN A 314 -7.01 -14.26 21.66
N GLY A 315 -5.94 -13.63 21.17
CA GLY A 315 -4.91 -14.26 20.34
C GLY A 315 -3.58 -13.53 20.35
N PRO A 316 -2.94 -13.29 21.52
CA PRO A 316 -1.70 -12.50 21.61
C PRO A 316 -0.49 -13.11 20.87
N TRP A 317 -0.60 -14.34 20.37
CA TRP A 317 0.38 -15.00 19.51
C TRP A 317 0.28 -14.58 18.03
N ALA A 318 -0.79 -13.91 17.63
CA ALA A 318 -1.04 -13.50 16.25
C ALA A 318 -0.79 -12.00 16.06
N SER A 319 -0.71 -11.56 14.80
CA SER A 319 -0.57 -10.14 14.44
C SER A 319 -1.66 -9.67 13.50
N ALA A 320 -2.02 -8.38 13.55
CA ALA A 320 -2.99 -7.78 12.63
C ALA A 320 -2.39 -7.57 11.24
N TRP A 321 -3.13 -7.93 10.19
CA TRP A 321 -2.74 -7.76 8.79
C TRP A 321 -3.92 -7.18 8.01
N VAL A 322 -3.68 -6.19 7.15
CA VAL A 322 -4.62 -5.84 6.07
C VAL A 322 -4.32 -6.76 4.90
N GLY A 323 -5.18 -7.77 4.71
CA GLY A 323 -5.03 -8.80 3.67
C GLY A 323 -5.48 -8.35 2.28
N GLU A 324 -6.34 -7.33 2.23
CA GLU A 324 -6.86 -6.75 0.99
C GLU A 324 -7.42 -5.34 1.27
N SER A 325 -7.06 -4.35 0.46
CA SER A 325 -7.68 -3.02 0.52
C SER A 325 -7.55 -2.24 -0.78
N GLY A 326 -8.66 -1.71 -1.28
CA GLY A 326 -8.68 -0.87 -2.50
C GLY A 326 -9.36 0.47 -2.33
N GLY A 327 -9.74 0.83 -1.09
CA GLY A 327 -10.44 2.09 -0.76
C GLY A 327 -11.89 2.07 -1.22
N ALA A 328 -12.11 2.09 -2.53
CA ALA A 328 -13.42 1.94 -3.16
C ALA A 328 -13.64 0.50 -3.65
N TYR A 329 -14.73 -0.13 -3.21
CA TYR A 329 -15.09 -1.50 -3.64
C TYR A 329 -15.70 -1.50 -5.05
N ASN A 330 -15.97 -2.68 -5.62
CA ASN A 330 -16.47 -2.85 -6.99
C ASN A 330 -15.54 -2.24 -8.03
N SER A 331 -14.29 -2.73 -8.03
CA SER A 331 -13.24 -2.39 -9.01
C SER A 331 -12.68 -0.98 -8.94
N GLY A 332 -12.97 -0.21 -7.88
CA GLY A 332 -12.44 1.14 -7.70
C GLY A 332 -13.06 2.19 -8.63
N GLY A 333 -12.86 3.46 -8.31
CA GLY A 333 -13.42 4.58 -9.06
C GLY A 333 -12.56 4.99 -10.26
N PRO A 334 -13.12 5.11 -11.48
CA PRO A 334 -12.36 5.57 -12.64
C PRO A 334 -11.92 7.02 -12.46
N ASN A 335 -10.68 7.33 -12.83
CA ASN A 335 -10.04 8.64 -12.69
C ASN A 335 -9.92 9.14 -11.23
N VAL A 336 -10.11 8.24 -10.27
CA VAL A 336 -9.92 8.49 -8.84
C VAL A 336 -8.94 7.46 -8.31
N SER A 337 -9.30 6.17 -8.30
CA SER A 337 -8.49 5.09 -7.73
C SER A 337 -7.22 4.75 -8.54
N ASN A 338 -7.14 5.17 -9.81
CA ASN A 338 -5.94 5.06 -10.66
C ASN A 338 -5.18 6.39 -10.78
N ALA A 339 -5.58 7.42 -10.04
CA ALA A 339 -5.06 8.77 -10.14
C ALA A 339 -4.36 9.22 -8.85
N PHE A 340 -3.66 10.35 -8.92
CA PHE A 340 -2.85 10.87 -7.82
C PHE A 340 -3.65 11.12 -6.54
N VAL A 341 -4.94 11.48 -6.65
CA VAL A 341 -5.81 11.70 -5.50
C VAL A 341 -5.88 10.48 -4.58
N ASP A 342 -5.84 9.26 -5.11
CA ASP A 342 -5.89 8.04 -4.29
C ASP A 342 -4.65 7.86 -3.40
N SER A 343 -3.51 8.42 -3.81
CA SER A 343 -2.27 8.36 -3.03
C SER A 343 -2.40 9.03 -1.67
N PHE A 344 -3.29 10.03 -1.53
CA PHE A 344 -3.60 10.64 -0.24
C PHE A 344 -4.24 9.63 0.70
N TRP A 345 -5.29 8.93 0.25
CA TRP A 345 -5.94 7.89 1.04
C TRP A 345 -4.97 6.75 1.31
N TYR A 346 -4.27 6.25 0.29
CA TYR A 346 -3.45 5.06 0.42
C TYR A 346 -2.30 5.23 1.43
N LEU A 347 -1.52 6.31 1.31
CA LEU A 347 -0.43 6.59 2.27
C LEU A 347 -0.96 6.91 3.67
N ASP A 348 -2.14 7.53 3.76
CA ASP A 348 -2.77 7.79 5.04
C ASP A 348 -3.23 6.51 5.74
N GLN A 349 -3.83 5.57 5.00
CA GLN A 349 -4.19 4.25 5.52
C GLN A 349 -2.96 3.45 5.97
N LEU A 350 -1.86 3.51 5.20
CA LEU A 350 -0.60 2.86 5.56
C LEU A 350 -0.06 3.40 6.89
N GLY A 351 -0.11 4.73 7.08
CA GLY A 351 0.25 5.41 8.32
C GLY A 351 -0.62 5.00 9.51
N MET A 352 -1.94 5.11 9.37
CA MET A 352 -2.88 4.77 10.45
C MET A 352 -2.79 3.30 10.86
N ALA A 353 -2.75 2.37 9.89
CA ALA A 353 -2.64 0.94 10.18
C ALA A 353 -1.34 0.61 10.93
N ALA A 354 -0.22 1.22 10.54
CA ALA A 354 1.08 1.02 11.19
C ALA A 354 1.07 1.45 12.67
N LYS A 355 0.43 2.59 12.99
CA LYS A 355 0.29 3.06 14.39
C LYS A 355 -0.46 2.07 15.29
N HIS A 356 -1.30 1.22 14.72
CA HIS A 356 -2.09 0.21 15.42
C HIS A 356 -1.56 -1.20 15.18
N HIS A 357 -0.22 -1.37 15.22
CA HIS A 357 0.45 -2.68 15.15
C HIS A 357 0.08 -3.58 13.95
N THR A 358 -0.43 -3.01 12.86
CA THR A 358 -0.68 -3.78 11.63
C THR A 358 0.66 -4.11 10.98
N LYS A 359 0.93 -5.39 10.75
CA LYS A 359 2.23 -5.88 10.26
C LYS A 359 2.38 -5.83 8.75
N VAL A 360 1.29 -5.96 8.00
CA VAL A 360 1.30 -6.03 6.54
C VAL A 360 0.07 -5.33 6.01
N TYR A 361 0.22 -4.65 4.87
CA TYR A 361 -0.85 -3.96 4.18
C TYR A 361 -0.87 -4.30 2.69
N CYS A 362 -1.84 -5.11 2.27
CA CYS A 362 -2.01 -5.57 0.90
C CYS A 362 -2.96 -4.67 0.12
N ARG A 363 -2.42 -3.96 -0.88
CA ARG A 363 -3.20 -3.18 -1.83
C ARG A 363 -3.89 -4.09 -2.83
N GLN A 364 -5.21 -3.98 -2.90
CA GLN A 364 -6.03 -4.42 -4.02
C GLN A 364 -5.89 -3.38 -5.15
N THR A 365 -5.18 -3.65 -6.25
CA THR A 365 -4.41 -4.85 -6.63
C THR A 365 -3.02 -4.46 -7.11
N LEU A 366 -2.14 -5.43 -7.38
CA LEU A 366 -0.97 -5.20 -8.23
C LEU A 366 -1.38 -4.72 -9.63
N ILE A 367 -2.39 -5.37 -10.23
CA ILE A 367 -2.95 -5.06 -11.54
C ILE A 367 -4.41 -5.54 -11.63
N GLY A 368 -5.22 -4.85 -12.42
CA GLY A 368 -6.65 -5.14 -12.60
C GLY A 368 -7.54 -4.29 -11.70
N GLY A 369 -8.69 -3.85 -12.22
CA GLY A 369 -9.50 -2.83 -11.56
C GLY A 369 -8.88 -1.43 -11.67
N ASN A 370 -9.69 -0.40 -11.40
CA ASN A 370 -9.24 0.99 -11.41
C ASN A 370 -8.29 1.31 -10.25
N TYR A 371 -8.20 0.48 -9.21
CA TYR A 371 -7.29 0.69 -8.09
C TYR A 371 -5.89 0.04 -8.27
N GLY A 372 -5.64 -0.60 -9.41
CA GLY A 372 -4.42 -1.37 -9.64
C GLY A 372 -3.16 -0.49 -9.55
N LEU A 373 -2.12 -1.00 -8.89
CA LEU A 373 -0.82 -0.33 -8.85
C LEU A 373 -0.22 -0.18 -10.25
N LEU A 374 -0.51 -1.13 -11.14
CA LEU A 374 -0.18 -1.07 -12.56
C LEU A 374 -1.45 -0.89 -13.38
N ASP A 375 -1.33 -0.14 -14.48
CA ASP A 375 -2.37 -0.04 -15.49
C ASP A 375 -2.67 -1.42 -16.10
N THR A 376 -3.97 -1.74 -16.22
CA THR A 376 -4.45 -3.06 -16.65
C THR A 376 -4.01 -3.44 -18.07
N GLU A 377 -3.82 -2.48 -18.97
CA GLU A 377 -3.52 -2.77 -20.37
C GLU A 377 -2.01 -2.65 -20.66
N THR A 378 -1.38 -1.62 -20.11
CA THR A 378 0.00 -1.23 -20.44
C THR A 378 1.03 -1.68 -19.42
N PHE A 379 0.60 -2.15 -18.24
CA PHE A 379 1.46 -2.46 -17.09
C PHE A 379 2.29 -1.27 -16.58
N VAL A 380 2.01 -0.05 -17.04
CA VAL A 380 2.68 1.16 -16.59
C VAL A 380 2.20 1.48 -15.16
N PRO A 381 3.11 1.79 -14.22
CA PRO A 381 2.74 2.15 -12.86
C PRO A 381 1.78 3.35 -12.77
N ASN A 382 0.70 3.18 -12.00
CA ASN A 382 -0.17 4.27 -11.53
C ASN A 382 0.49 5.03 -10.36
N PRO A 383 -0.02 6.22 -9.98
CA PRO A 383 0.57 7.04 -8.91
C PRO A 383 0.81 6.27 -7.60
N ASP A 384 -0.14 5.42 -7.21
CA ASP A 384 -0.06 4.65 -5.96
C ASP A 384 1.08 3.63 -5.92
N PHE A 385 1.58 3.17 -7.07
CA PHE A 385 2.79 2.34 -7.13
C PHE A 385 4.00 3.11 -6.62
N TYR A 386 4.16 4.37 -7.03
CA TYR A 386 5.29 5.20 -6.60
C TYR A 386 5.17 5.59 -5.13
N SER A 387 3.95 5.83 -4.66
CA SER A 387 3.64 6.03 -3.23
C SER A 387 4.04 4.81 -2.39
N ALA A 388 3.61 3.61 -2.78
CA ALA A 388 4.01 2.35 -2.15
C ALA A 388 5.51 2.13 -2.19
N LEU A 389 6.16 2.41 -3.33
CA LEU A 389 7.58 2.17 -3.50
C LEU A 389 8.45 3.13 -2.67
N LEU A 390 8.07 4.40 -2.56
CA LEU A 390 8.72 5.34 -1.66
C LEU A 390 8.55 4.92 -0.19
N TRP A 391 7.33 4.55 0.21
CA TRP A 391 7.12 3.97 1.55
C TRP A 391 8.06 2.79 1.77
N HIS A 392 8.05 1.82 0.86
CA HIS A 392 8.86 0.62 0.98
C HIS A 392 10.36 0.91 1.09
N ARG A 393 10.87 1.95 0.43
CA ARG A 393 12.31 2.30 0.43
C ARG A 393 12.73 3.15 1.62
N LEU A 394 11.81 3.93 2.20
CA LEU A 394 12.17 4.98 3.16
C LEU A 394 11.67 4.71 4.58
N MET A 395 10.48 4.10 4.73
CA MET A 395 9.84 3.87 6.02
C MET A 395 10.27 2.51 6.58
N GLY A 396 11.00 2.52 7.70
CA GLY A 396 11.45 1.31 8.39
C GLY A 396 10.36 0.67 9.25
N THR A 397 10.73 -0.36 10.01
CA THR A 397 9.77 -1.17 10.78
C THR A 397 9.33 -0.54 12.09
N GLY A 398 10.17 0.29 12.72
CA GLY A 398 9.84 0.97 13.97
C GLY A 398 8.97 2.19 13.73
N VAL A 399 7.75 2.19 14.25
CA VAL A 399 6.79 3.31 14.13
C VAL A 399 7.00 4.28 15.30
N LEU A 400 7.03 5.57 15.00
CA LEU A 400 7.21 6.65 15.98
C LEU A 400 5.93 7.48 16.09
N ASP A 401 5.76 8.17 17.22
CA ASP A 401 4.65 9.11 17.37
C ASP A 401 5.02 10.50 16.82
N VAL A 402 4.01 11.19 16.29
CA VAL A 402 4.13 12.56 15.78
C VAL A 402 3.00 13.38 16.37
N LYS A 403 3.35 14.45 17.08
CA LYS A 403 2.39 15.45 17.57
C LYS A 403 2.41 16.64 16.62
N SER A 404 1.23 17.12 16.23
CA SER A 404 1.07 18.22 15.29
C SER A 404 0.27 19.35 15.94
N SER A 405 0.72 20.59 15.78
CA SER A 405 -0.09 21.79 16.07
C SER A 405 -0.93 22.26 14.88
N GLY A 406 -0.86 21.52 13.76
CA GLY A 406 -1.56 21.84 12.51
C GLY A 406 -3.03 21.41 12.50
N SER A 407 -3.73 21.80 11.44
CA SER A 407 -5.11 21.33 11.22
C SER A 407 -5.13 19.85 10.80
N PRO A 408 -6.28 19.15 10.93
CA PRO A 408 -6.42 17.76 10.47
C PRO A 408 -6.12 17.53 8.98
N HIS A 409 -6.07 18.58 8.16
CA HIS A 409 -5.70 18.50 6.75
C HIS A 409 -4.19 18.31 6.52
N LEU A 410 -3.36 18.54 7.54
CA LEU A 410 -1.92 18.24 7.51
C LEU A 410 -1.65 17.00 8.36
N ARG A 411 -1.48 15.86 7.68
CA ARG A 411 -1.37 14.54 8.31
C ARG A 411 0.09 14.10 8.29
N ALA A 412 0.58 13.52 9.39
CA ALA A 412 1.99 13.21 9.54
C ALA A 412 2.22 11.86 10.23
N TYR A 413 3.19 11.09 9.71
CA TYR A 413 3.57 9.78 10.21
C TYR A 413 5.09 9.64 10.20
N ALA A 414 5.68 9.12 11.27
CA ALA A 414 7.12 8.95 11.37
C ALA A 414 7.49 7.49 11.67
N HIS A 415 8.56 7.04 11.03
CA HIS A 415 9.16 5.74 11.27
C HIS A 415 10.67 5.93 11.44
N CYS A 416 11.34 4.98 12.09
CA CYS A 416 12.78 4.83 11.90
C CYS A 416 13.07 4.67 10.40
N THR A 417 14.18 5.23 9.92
CA THR A 417 14.55 5.10 8.51
C THR A 417 14.88 3.65 8.18
N LYS A 418 14.46 3.19 7.00
CA LYS A 418 14.75 1.84 6.55
C LYS A 418 16.24 1.66 6.25
N ASP A 419 16.80 0.53 6.70
CA ASP A 419 18.17 0.06 6.44
C ASP A 419 19.32 1.00 6.88
N ARG A 420 19.04 2.08 7.62
CA ARG A 420 20.06 2.99 8.19
C ARG A 420 19.51 3.80 9.36
N ALA A 421 20.43 4.28 10.20
CA ALA A 421 20.12 5.17 11.32
C ALA A 421 19.42 6.46 10.85
N GLY A 422 18.37 6.85 11.56
CA GLY A 422 17.63 8.08 11.30
C GLY A 422 16.12 7.93 11.39
N VAL A 423 15.43 9.01 11.03
CA VAL A 423 13.96 9.09 11.04
C VAL A 423 13.47 9.50 9.65
N THR A 424 12.43 8.82 9.19
CA THR A 424 11.67 9.19 8.00
C THR A 424 10.30 9.70 8.40
N LEU A 425 9.95 10.90 7.96
CA LEU A 425 8.65 11.54 8.13
C LEU A 425 7.89 11.55 6.81
N LEU A 426 6.66 11.07 6.81
CA LEU A 426 5.67 11.28 5.76
C LEU A 426 4.75 12.42 6.18
N VAL A 427 4.57 13.43 5.33
CA VAL A 427 3.63 14.53 5.51
C VAL A 427 2.70 14.62 4.31
N ILE A 428 1.39 14.67 4.57
CA ILE A 428 0.33 14.73 3.58
C ILE A 428 -0.47 16.02 3.78
N ASN A 429 -0.57 16.85 2.75
CA ASN A 429 -1.40 18.05 2.77
C ASN A 429 -2.66 17.85 1.91
N LEU A 430 -3.81 17.73 2.58
CA LEU A 430 -5.13 17.60 1.96
C LEU A 430 -5.78 18.96 1.65
N SER A 431 -5.18 20.07 2.10
CA SER A 431 -5.74 21.39 1.85
C SER A 431 -5.59 21.78 0.38
N THR A 432 -6.64 22.39 -0.17
CA THR A 432 -6.66 22.95 -1.52
C THR A 432 -6.08 24.37 -1.60
N GLN A 433 -5.91 25.05 -0.47
CA GLN A 433 -5.57 26.49 -0.42
C GLN A 433 -4.36 26.81 0.46
N ILE A 434 -4.09 25.97 1.47
CA ILE A 434 -3.09 26.25 2.49
C ILE A 434 -1.79 25.55 2.15
N GLN A 435 -0.73 26.34 2.01
CA GLN A 435 0.63 25.85 2.08
C GLN A 435 1.06 25.83 3.54
N TYR A 436 1.72 24.75 3.97
CA TYR A 436 2.23 24.65 5.33
C TYR A 436 3.73 24.89 5.37
N ALA A 437 4.17 25.84 6.18
CA ALA A 437 5.56 26.00 6.57
C ALA A 437 5.77 25.23 7.88
N VAL A 438 6.38 24.06 7.78
CA VAL A 438 6.50 23.09 8.87
C VAL A 438 7.85 23.26 9.56
N ASP A 439 7.79 23.48 10.87
CA ASP A 439 8.94 23.34 11.77
C ASP A 439 8.93 21.93 12.37
N ILE A 440 10.06 21.23 12.29
CA ILE A 440 10.17 19.83 12.72
C ILE A 440 11.14 19.75 13.88
N GLN A 441 10.63 19.37 15.04
CA GLN A 441 11.37 19.34 16.29
C GLN A 441 11.40 17.90 16.87
N PRO A 442 12.50 17.46 17.50
CA PRO A 442 12.45 16.30 18.39
C PRO A 442 11.58 16.62 19.63
N SER A 443 10.84 15.63 20.13
CA SER A 443 10.03 15.81 21.34
C SER A 443 10.87 15.94 22.63
N ASP A 444 12.07 15.35 22.67
CA ASP A 444 12.97 15.37 23.84
C ASP A 444 14.13 16.34 23.66
N ALA A 445 14.32 17.22 24.65
CA ALA A 445 15.44 18.17 24.69
C ALA A 445 16.83 17.49 24.80
N ASP A 446 16.89 16.29 25.38
CA ASP A 446 18.10 15.46 25.49
C ASP A 446 18.44 14.72 24.19
N THR A 447 17.53 14.72 23.22
CA THR A 447 17.83 14.34 21.84
C THR A 447 18.56 15.49 21.17
N ILE A 448 19.72 15.85 21.72
CA ILE A 448 20.62 16.81 21.11
C ILE A 448 20.98 16.23 19.76
N LEU A 449 20.56 16.94 18.71
CA LEU A 449 21.13 16.83 17.39
C LEU A 449 22.63 17.07 17.59
N GLN A 450 23.42 16.00 17.75
CA GLN A 450 24.85 16.12 17.98
C GLN A 450 25.45 16.85 16.79
N TYR A 451 25.55 18.16 16.95
CA TYR A 451 26.33 19.06 16.16
C TYR A 451 27.76 18.57 16.36
N GLY A 452 28.37 18.06 15.29
CA GLY A 452 29.81 17.93 15.22
C GLY A 452 30.46 19.32 15.19
N GLU A 453 30.24 20.15 16.21
CA GLU A 453 31.23 21.16 16.58
C GLU A 453 32.30 20.41 17.35
N GLN A 454 33.30 19.91 16.62
CA GLN A 454 34.62 19.78 17.22
C GLN A 454 35.01 21.17 17.72
N LYS A 455 34.83 21.41 19.03
CA LYS A 455 35.61 22.43 19.71
C LYS A 455 37.06 22.10 19.44
N ASN A 456 37.69 22.94 18.61
CA ASN A 456 39.13 22.98 18.43
C ASN A 456 39.77 23.21 19.80
N HIS A 457 40.05 22.13 20.53
CA HIS A 457 41.11 22.16 21.52
C HIS A 457 42.41 22.28 20.74
N LYS A 458 42.87 23.53 20.60
CA LYS A 458 44.25 23.85 20.25
C LYS A 458 45.16 23.30 21.34
N THR A 459 45.47 22.02 21.26
CA THR A 459 46.68 21.48 21.90
C THR A 459 47.78 21.64 20.86
N LYS A 460 48.62 22.67 21.04
CA LYS A 460 49.86 22.82 20.28
C LYS A 460 50.70 21.57 20.52
N SER A 461 50.87 20.76 19.50
CA SER A 461 51.98 19.81 19.41
C SER A 461 52.59 19.98 18.02
N LEU A 462 53.77 20.59 17.99
CA LEU A 462 54.68 20.60 16.86
C LEU A 462 55.16 19.16 16.64
N VAL A 463 54.76 18.47 15.58
CA VAL A 463 55.66 17.61 14.76
C VAL A 463 55.02 17.36 13.38
N HIS A 464 55.78 17.71 12.34
CA HIS A 464 55.74 17.28 10.94
C HIS A 464 54.60 17.70 9.99
N GLU A 465 54.87 18.82 9.32
CA GLU A 465 54.79 18.91 7.86
C GLU A 465 55.53 17.73 7.20
N LEU A 466 54.83 16.97 6.36
CA LEU A 466 55.30 16.50 5.04
C LEU A 466 54.20 15.64 4.41
N LYS A 467 53.53 16.23 3.41
CA LYS A 467 52.96 15.64 2.17
C LYS A 467 51.57 16.19 1.86
N GLU A 468 51.57 17.40 1.30
CA GLU A 468 50.64 17.70 0.23
C GLU A 468 51.03 16.89 -1.01
N SER A 469 50.11 16.07 -1.50
CA SER A 469 49.83 15.88 -2.94
C SER A 469 48.87 14.70 -3.09
N VAL A 470 47.57 14.96 -3.19
CA VAL A 470 46.63 14.46 -4.22
C VAL A 470 45.28 15.12 -3.94
N SER A 471 44.96 16.15 -4.70
CA SER A 471 43.60 16.68 -4.83
C SER A 471 42.83 15.80 -5.82
N TRP A 472 41.91 14.97 -5.32
CA TRP A 472 40.78 14.49 -6.11
C TRP A 472 39.49 14.63 -5.31
N ILE A 473 38.50 15.21 -5.98
CA ILE A 473 37.24 15.76 -5.48
C ILE A 473 36.46 14.72 -4.67
N GLY A 474 36.39 14.93 -3.36
CA GLY A 474 35.47 14.26 -2.45
C GLY A 474 34.79 15.32 -1.61
N SER A 475 33.47 15.49 -1.78
CA SER A 475 32.66 16.32 -0.90
C SER A 475 32.86 15.85 0.55
N ARG A 476 33.25 16.76 1.44
CA ARG A 476 33.60 16.48 2.83
C ARG A 476 32.47 15.70 3.53
N SER A 477 32.85 14.67 4.28
CA SER A 477 31.96 13.83 5.12
C SER A 477 31.12 14.60 6.15
N SER A 478 31.42 15.88 6.38
CA SER A 478 30.68 16.79 7.25
C SER A 478 29.40 17.37 6.63
N ASP A 479 29.26 17.42 5.29
CA ASP A 479 28.06 17.99 4.65
C ASP A 479 26.89 17.00 4.63
N VAL A 480 27.19 15.69 4.59
CA VAL A 480 26.18 14.62 4.59
C VAL A 480 25.40 14.56 5.91
N THR A 481 26.01 14.97 7.04
CA THR A 481 25.36 14.99 8.36
C THR A 481 24.48 16.22 8.59
N LEU A 482 24.57 17.24 7.73
CA LEU A 482 23.81 18.49 7.82
C LEU A 482 22.69 18.59 6.79
N SER A 483 22.55 17.61 5.90
CA SER A 483 21.49 17.57 4.89
C SER A 483 20.37 16.60 5.28
N ARG A 484 19.12 17.00 4.99
CA ARG A 484 17.97 16.10 4.94
C ARG A 484 17.62 15.79 3.48
N GLU A 485 17.00 14.64 3.27
CA GLU A 485 16.53 14.21 1.95
C GLU A 485 15.03 14.47 1.81
N GLU A 486 14.61 15.14 0.76
CA GLU A 486 13.19 15.39 0.47
C GLU A 486 12.73 14.68 -0.81
N TYR A 487 11.57 14.03 -0.72
CA TYR A 487 10.87 13.37 -1.82
C TYR A 487 9.45 13.94 -1.89
N HIS A 488 9.25 14.91 -2.77
CA HIS A 488 7.98 15.62 -2.94
C HIS A 488 7.21 15.03 -4.10
N LEU A 489 6.09 14.37 -3.81
CA LEU A 489 5.15 13.87 -4.81
C LEU A 489 4.09 14.94 -5.11
N THR A 490 3.93 15.26 -6.38
CA THR A 490 2.90 16.17 -6.89
C THR A 490 2.25 15.61 -8.17
N PRO A 491 0.98 15.97 -8.45
CA PRO A 491 0.34 15.58 -9.69
C PRO A 491 0.83 16.42 -10.88
N GLU A 492 0.81 15.84 -12.08
CA GLU A 492 1.09 16.59 -13.31
C GLU A 492 0.12 17.76 -13.49
N GLY A 493 0.69 18.96 -13.68
CA GLY A 493 -0.08 20.20 -13.85
C GLY A 493 -0.93 20.61 -12.64
N GLY A 494 -0.68 20.05 -11.45
CA GLY A 494 -1.52 20.31 -10.27
C GLY A 494 -2.87 19.57 -10.29
N ASN A 495 -3.14 18.74 -11.30
CA ASN A 495 -4.39 18.02 -11.42
C ASN A 495 -4.37 16.72 -10.59
N ILE A 496 -4.99 16.72 -9.41
CA ILE A 496 -5.07 15.52 -8.55
C ILE A 496 -5.72 14.29 -9.21
N LYS A 497 -6.49 14.46 -10.29
CA LYS A 497 -7.04 13.33 -11.07
C LYS A 497 -6.09 12.84 -12.17
N SER A 498 -4.87 13.38 -12.25
CA SER A 498 -3.85 12.90 -13.16
C SER A 498 -3.35 11.51 -12.77
N ARG A 499 -3.12 10.67 -13.78
CA ARG A 499 -2.46 9.36 -13.63
C ARG A 499 -0.93 9.46 -13.67
N LYS A 500 -0.40 10.68 -13.81
CA LYS A 500 1.03 10.97 -13.84
C LYS A 500 1.44 11.73 -12.60
N VAL A 501 2.55 11.31 -12.03
CA VAL A 501 3.11 11.84 -10.80
C VAL A 501 4.52 12.36 -11.03
N LEU A 502 4.86 13.46 -10.37
CA LEU A 502 6.20 14.01 -10.33
C LEU A 502 6.83 13.71 -8.99
N LEU A 503 8.14 13.43 -9.00
CA LEU A 503 8.98 13.42 -7.82
C LEU A 503 9.91 14.63 -7.91
N ASN A 504 9.84 15.52 -6.93
CA ASN A 504 10.68 16.71 -6.86
C ASN A 504 10.59 17.56 -8.16
N GLY A 505 9.39 17.66 -8.73
CA GLY A 505 9.13 18.40 -9.98
C GLY A 505 9.56 17.68 -11.26
N ARG A 506 10.01 16.42 -11.20
CA ARG A 506 10.36 15.61 -12.38
C ARG A 506 9.36 14.49 -12.58
N LEU A 507 8.83 14.35 -13.78
CA LEU A 507 7.88 13.28 -14.13
C LEU A 507 8.49 11.90 -13.89
N LEU A 508 7.79 11.05 -13.14
CA LEU A 508 8.15 9.65 -12.97
C LEU A 508 7.62 8.85 -14.15
N GLN A 509 8.53 8.44 -15.03
CA GLN A 509 8.24 7.60 -16.18
C GLN A 509 9.21 6.43 -16.21
N LEU A 510 8.72 5.28 -16.68
CA LEU A 510 9.60 4.14 -16.96
C LEU A 510 10.72 4.55 -17.92
N THR A 511 11.91 4.01 -17.69
CA THR A 511 13.02 4.16 -18.64
C THR A 511 12.67 3.51 -20.00
N GLY A 512 13.42 3.80 -21.06
CA GLY A 512 13.21 3.17 -22.37
C GLY A 512 13.27 1.63 -22.38
N LYS A 513 13.83 1.01 -21.33
CA LYS A 513 13.85 -0.45 -21.12
C LYS A 513 12.72 -0.97 -20.20
N GLY A 514 11.79 -0.11 -19.78
CA GLY A 514 10.70 -0.48 -18.88
C GLY A 514 11.08 -0.61 -17.41
N ASN A 515 12.26 -0.15 -17.00
CA ASN A 515 12.66 -0.15 -15.59
C ASN A 515 12.02 1.03 -14.86
N ILE A 516 11.72 0.83 -13.57
CA ILE A 516 11.30 1.90 -12.67
C ILE A 516 12.40 2.98 -12.61
N PRO A 517 12.07 4.28 -12.77
CA PRO A 517 13.06 5.35 -12.71
C PRO A 517 13.74 5.43 -11.34
N SER A 518 14.89 6.11 -11.29
CA SER A 518 15.53 6.46 -10.01
C SER A 518 14.60 7.38 -9.22
N LEU A 519 14.36 7.03 -7.95
CA LEU A 519 13.63 7.87 -7.01
C LEU A 519 14.66 8.63 -6.17
N SER A 520 15.24 9.68 -6.75
CA SER A 520 16.32 10.43 -6.12
C SER A 520 15.77 11.59 -5.26
N PRO A 521 16.32 11.82 -4.05
CA PRO A 521 15.93 12.95 -3.23
C PRO A 521 16.46 14.28 -3.76
N VAL A 522 15.86 15.36 -3.27
CA VAL A 522 16.53 16.66 -3.21
C VAL A 522 17.15 16.81 -1.83
N LEU A 523 18.45 17.13 -1.79
CA LEU A 523 19.14 17.42 -0.53
C LEU A 523 18.85 18.87 -0.13
N LYS A 524 18.40 19.06 1.10
CA LYS A 524 18.17 20.37 1.71
C LYS A 524 18.95 20.48 2.99
N ASN A 525 19.41 21.69 3.33
CA ASN A 525 20.01 21.93 4.62
C ASN A 525 18.99 21.60 5.72
N ARG A 526 19.39 20.87 6.75
CA ARG A 526 18.51 20.41 7.82
C ARG A 526 17.76 21.55 8.53
N LYS A 527 18.37 22.73 8.64
CA LYS A 527 17.79 23.94 9.25
C LYS A 527 16.90 24.75 8.30
N SER A 528 16.87 24.43 7.01
CA SER A 528 16.04 25.19 6.07
C SER A 528 14.55 24.93 6.33
N PRO A 529 13.65 25.90 6.12
CA PRO A 529 12.22 25.68 6.29
C PRO A 529 11.72 24.50 5.45
N VAL A 530 10.78 23.71 5.97
CA VAL A 530 10.07 22.70 5.19
C VAL A 530 8.77 23.31 4.70
N SER A 531 8.57 23.43 3.39
CA SER A 531 7.28 23.77 2.82
C SER A 531 6.54 22.52 2.34
N ILE A 532 5.24 22.45 2.58
CA ILE A 532 4.34 21.43 2.05
C ILE A 532 3.26 22.13 1.23
N GLU A 533 3.30 21.95 -0.08
CA GLU A 533 2.37 22.57 -1.01
C GLU A 533 0.94 22.01 -0.83
N PRO A 534 -0.12 22.78 -1.15
CA PRO A 534 -1.49 22.28 -1.23
C PRO A 534 -1.58 21.02 -2.08
N LEU A 535 -2.42 20.07 -1.67
CA LEU A 535 -2.67 18.81 -2.38
C LEU A 535 -1.37 18.11 -2.80
N SER A 536 -0.45 17.92 -1.86
CA SER A 536 0.82 17.26 -2.11
C SER A 536 1.27 16.37 -0.95
N ILE A 537 2.22 15.50 -1.25
CA ILE A 537 2.74 14.50 -0.32
C ILE A 537 4.26 14.64 -0.27
N LYS A 538 4.87 14.64 0.91
CA LYS A 538 6.32 14.71 1.05
C LYS A 538 6.83 13.65 2.02
N PHE A 539 7.82 12.87 1.58
CA PHE A 539 8.68 12.10 2.49
C PHE A 539 9.94 12.91 2.78
N ILE A 540 10.36 12.93 4.04
CA ILE A 540 11.52 13.66 4.53
C ILE A 540 12.35 12.69 5.35
N VAL A 541 13.57 12.40 4.91
CA VAL A 541 14.50 11.58 5.68
C VAL A 541 15.49 12.50 6.38
N PHE A 542 15.67 12.25 7.68
CA PHE A 542 16.71 12.84 8.50
C PHE A 542 17.75 11.76 8.80
N PRO A 543 18.81 11.62 7.98
CA PRO A 543 19.89 10.69 8.25
C PRO A 543 20.55 11.01 9.58
N ASN A 544 20.94 9.98 10.32
CA ASN A 544 21.65 10.14 11.60
C ASN A 544 20.89 11.05 12.59
N PHE A 545 19.55 11.05 12.53
CA PHE A 545 18.73 11.64 13.59
C PHE A 545 19.06 10.89 14.88
N SER A 546 19.79 11.56 15.79
CA SER A 546 20.16 10.99 17.08
C SER A 546 18.89 10.47 17.75
N SER A 547 18.78 9.17 17.95
CA SER A 547 17.65 8.54 18.63
C SER A 547 18.17 7.22 19.16
N ALA A 548 17.87 6.92 20.42
CA ALA A 548 18.20 5.60 20.99
C ALA A 548 17.39 4.48 20.30
N SER A 549 16.19 4.79 19.80
CA SER A 549 15.29 3.80 19.22
C SER A 549 15.56 3.50 17.74
N CYS A 550 16.12 4.45 16.98
CA CYS A 550 16.32 4.35 15.52
C CYS A 550 17.80 4.35 15.07
N ARG A 551 18.62 3.50 15.70
CA ARG A 551 20.02 3.26 15.32
C ARG A 551 20.18 2.17 14.27
#